data_AF-A0A952CCU5-F1
#
_entry.id   AF-A0A952CCU5-F1
#
_cell.length_a   1.000
_cell.length_b   1.000
_cell.length_c   1.000
_cell.angle_alpha   90.00
_cell.angle_beta   90.00
_cell.angle_gamma   90.00
#
_symmetry.space_group_name_H-M   'P 1'
#
loop_
_entity.id
_entity.type
_entity.pdbx_description
1 polymer ?
#
loop_
_entity_poly.entity_id
_entity_poly.type
_entity_poly.pdbx_seq_one_letter_code
_entity_poly.pdbx_strand_id
1 'polypeptide(L)'
;MNRALRRLMSRSREPHGNQRAAVDRRALRLALMPWKVHAVWAPLEQVLARIEIDGTVETAQGRPVLHDDANRGWYEIAPAIEGVAQFHEIAATRHGWAIDLGPLHRIAAKLRYGAPIFASDIAAVRACADVCKRHAMRLTGREAEDILQTVRISIEMDTRA
;
A
#
# COMPACT_ATOMS: atom_id res chain seq x y z
N MET A 1 66.07 -20.60 -9.34
CA MET A 1 64.64 -20.48 -8.97
C MET A 1 63.81 -20.28 -10.23
N ASN A 2 62.92 -21.23 -10.55
CA ASN A 2 62.42 -21.51 -11.90
C ASN A 2 61.26 -20.59 -12.35
N ARG A 3 61.28 -20.07 -13.59
CA ARG A 3 60.22 -19.19 -14.15
C ARG A 3 58.83 -19.85 -14.20
N ALA A 4 58.79 -21.18 -14.22
CA ALA A 4 57.56 -21.98 -14.15
C ALA A 4 56.81 -21.83 -12.81
N LEU A 5 57.52 -21.60 -11.70
CA LEU A 5 56.92 -21.50 -10.36
C LEU A 5 56.21 -20.15 -10.14
N ARG A 6 56.67 -19.07 -10.79
CA ARG A 6 56.00 -17.75 -10.75
C ARG A 6 54.68 -17.71 -11.54
N ARG A 7 54.54 -18.56 -12.56
CA ARG A 7 53.30 -18.69 -13.35
C ARG A 7 52.22 -19.51 -12.63
N LEU A 8 52.61 -20.40 -11.72
CA LEU A 8 51.64 -21.14 -10.90
C LEU A 8 51.04 -20.26 -9.78
N MET A 9 51.85 -19.38 -9.18
CA MET A 9 51.40 -18.49 -8.09
C MET A 9 50.58 -17.27 -8.55
N SER A 10 50.59 -16.94 -9.85
CA SER A 10 49.81 -15.82 -10.41
C SER A 10 48.39 -16.21 -10.86
N ARG A 11 47.96 -17.46 -10.60
CA ARG A 11 46.59 -17.93 -10.87
C ARG A 11 45.65 -17.92 -9.66
N SER A 12 46.11 -17.47 -8.50
CA SER A 12 45.21 -17.07 -7.41
C SER A 12 44.88 -15.59 -7.55
N ARG A 13 44.20 -15.21 -8.65
CA ARG A 13 43.39 -14.01 -8.64
C ARG A 13 42.24 -14.31 -7.69
N GLU A 14 42.21 -13.60 -6.58
CA GLU A 14 41.08 -13.58 -5.65
C GLU A 14 39.77 -13.51 -6.46
N PRO A 15 38.73 -14.29 -6.09
CA PRO A 15 37.45 -14.18 -6.74
C PRO A 15 37.03 -12.72 -6.61
N HIS A 16 36.81 -12.06 -7.75
CA HIS A 16 36.31 -10.70 -7.77
C HIS A 16 35.05 -10.71 -6.92
N GLY A 17 35.08 -10.01 -5.79
CA GLY A 17 33.95 -9.94 -4.88
C GLY A 17 32.73 -9.59 -5.71
N ASN A 18 31.72 -10.47 -5.68
CA ASN A 18 30.41 -10.19 -6.26
C ASN A 18 29.91 -8.90 -5.58
N GLN A 19 30.19 -7.75 -6.19
CA GLN A 19 29.42 -6.54 -5.98
C GLN A 19 28.03 -6.90 -6.49
N ARG A 20 27.21 -7.49 -5.62
CA ARG A 20 25.79 -7.67 -5.87
C ARG A 20 25.29 -6.28 -6.19
N ALA A 21 25.03 -6.01 -7.47
CA ALA A 21 24.45 -4.76 -7.92
C ALA A 21 23.29 -4.45 -6.98
N ALA A 22 23.31 -3.29 -6.33
CA ALA A 22 22.27 -2.91 -5.40
C ALA A 22 20.93 -2.96 -6.16
N VAL A 23 20.08 -3.92 -5.82
CA VAL A 23 18.81 -4.13 -6.52
C VAL A 23 17.93 -2.92 -6.24
N ASP A 24 17.57 -2.17 -7.29
CA ASP A 24 16.60 -1.08 -7.18
C ASP A 24 15.24 -1.67 -6.76
N ARG A 25 14.90 -1.50 -5.49
CA ARG A 25 13.63 -2.00 -4.92
C ARG A 25 12.41 -1.36 -5.58
N ARG A 26 12.54 -0.17 -6.20
CA ARG A 26 11.44 0.48 -6.92
C ARG A 26 11.16 -0.20 -8.25
N ALA A 27 12.16 -0.83 -8.86
CA ALA A 27 11.98 -1.59 -10.10
C ALA A 27 11.31 -2.96 -9.86
N LEU A 28 11.30 -3.45 -8.61
CA LEU A 28 10.68 -4.73 -8.27
C LEU A 28 9.15 -4.61 -8.25
N ARG A 29 8.47 -5.69 -8.66
CA ARG A 29 7.02 -5.84 -8.47
C ARG A 29 6.67 -5.89 -6.99
N LEU A 30 5.54 -5.28 -6.64
CA LEU A 30 4.96 -5.38 -5.30
C LEU A 30 4.64 -6.84 -4.93
N ALA A 31 4.44 -7.72 -5.92
CA ALA A 31 4.39 -9.17 -5.72
C ALA A 31 5.58 -9.75 -4.92
N LEU A 32 6.77 -9.17 -5.04
CA LEU A 32 7.97 -9.58 -4.31
C LEU A 32 8.11 -8.87 -2.95
N MET A 33 7.24 -7.90 -2.67
CA MET A 33 7.19 -7.12 -1.44
C MET A 33 5.75 -7.06 -0.88
N PRO A 34 5.08 -8.21 -0.66
CA PRO A 34 3.67 -8.27 -0.25
C PRO A 34 3.40 -7.49 1.05
N TRP A 35 4.38 -7.41 1.95
CA TRP A 35 4.27 -6.66 3.20
C TRP A 35 4.02 -5.16 2.98
N LYS A 36 4.43 -4.57 1.85
CA LYS A 36 4.12 -3.18 1.52
C LYS A 36 2.64 -2.99 1.22
N VAL A 37 2.04 -3.93 0.47
CA VAL A 37 0.60 -3.91 0.21
C VAL A 37 -0.15 -4.17 1.51
N HIS A 38 0.25 -5.18 2.27
CA HIS A 38 -0.37 -5.49 3.56
C HIS A 38 -0.33 -4.29 4.53
N ALA A 39 0.78 -3.57 4.63
CA ALA A 39 0.91 -2.41 5.51
C ALA A 39 -0.12 -1.31 5.22
N VAL A 40 -0.51 -1.10 3.96
CA VAL A 40 -1.53 -0.12 3.58
C VAL A 40 -2.93 -0.55 4.03
N TRP A 41 -3.23 -1.85 3.94
CA TRP A 41 -4.56 -2.39 4.23
C TRP A 41 -4.77 -2.76 5.70
N ALA A 42 -3.69 -3.09 6.43
CA ALA A 42 -3.75 -3.58 7.79
C ALA A 42 -4.51 -2.65 8.75
N PRO A 43 -4.29 -1.32 8.77
CA PRO A 43 -5.06 -0.42 9.64
C PRO A 43 -6.56 -0.44 9.35
N LEU A 44 -6.94 -0.46 8.07
CA LEU A 44 -8.35 -0.53 7.67
C LEU A 44 -8.98 -1.87 8.05
N GLU A 45 -8.27 -2.98 7.84
CA GLU A 45 -8.74 -4.32 8.21
C GLU A 45 -8.94 -4.45 9.74
N GLN A 46 -8.09 -3.80 10.54
CA GLN A 46 -8.24 -3.75 12.00
C GLN A 46 -9.47 -2.94 12.43
N VAL A 47 -9.70 -1.77 11.81
CA VAL A 47 -10.91 -0.97 12.05
C VAL A 47 -12.16 -1.77 11.74
N LEU A 48 -12.21 -2.43 10.58
CA LEU A 48 -13.37 -3.24 10.17
C LEU A 48 -13.61 -4.40 11.13
N ALA A 49 -12.54 -5.05 11.60
CA ALA A 49 -12.65 -6.11 12.59
C ALA A 49 -13.21 -5.59 13.93
N ARG A 50 -12.80 -4.39 14.37
CA ARG A 50 -13.33 -3.77 15.59
C ARG A 50 -14.83 -3.49 15.49
N ILE A 51 -15.24 -2.85 14.40
CA ILE A 51 -16.66 -2.57 14.11
C ILE A 51 -17.48 -3.88 14.12
N GLU A 52 -16.93 -4.94 13.53
CA GLU A 52 -17.60 -6.25 13.46
C GLU A 52 -17.73 -6.94 14.82
N ILE A 53 -16.72 -6.82 15.70
CA ILE A 53 -16.68 -7.49 17.01
C ILE A 53 -17.54 -6.77 18.05
N ASP A 54 -17.39 -5.46 18.17
CA ASP A 54 -17.98 -4.69 19.26
C ASP A 54 -18.67 -3.39 18.82
N GLY A 55 -18.71 -3.10 17.52
CA GLY A 55 -19.40 -1.92 16.98
C GLY A 55 -18.69 -0.60 17.27
N THR A 56 -17.41 -0.63 17.66
CA THR A 56 -16.67 0.59 18.03
C THR A 56 -15.64 1.02 16.98
N VAL A 57 -15.29 2.30 17.02
CA VAL A 57 -14.14 2.88 16.33
C VAL A 57 -13.42 3.82 17.29
N GLU A 58 -12.10 3.93 17.14
CA GLU A 58 -11.36 4.93 17.89
C GLU A 58 -11.67 6.32 17.35
N THR A 59 -11.71 7.32 18.24
CA THR A 59 -12.03 8.70 17.86
C THR A 59 -11.05 9.68 18.47
N ALA A 60 -10.72 10.72 17.70
CA ALA A 60 -10.01 11.90 18.18
C ALA A 60 -10.83 13.14 17.81
N GLN A 61 -11.11 13.99 18.79
CA GLN A 61 -11.95 15.19 18.60
C GLN A 61 -13.31 14.89 17.93
N GLY A 62 -13.93 13.75 18.28
CA GLY A 62 -15.21 13.32 17.74
C GLY A 62 -15.17 12.77 16.31
N ARG A 63 -13.98 12.60 15.71
CA ARG A 63 -13.81 12.01 14.37
C ARG A 63 -13.22 10.61 14.47
N PRO A 64 -13.71 9.62 13.69
CA PRO A 64 -13.09 8.30 13.61
C PRO A 64 -11.65 8.37 13.11
N VAL A 65 -10.73 7.74 13.84
CA VAL A 65 -9.30 7.69 13.51
C VAL A 65 -8.75 6.27 13.45
N LEU A 66 -7.71 6.07 12.64
CA LEU A 66 -6.90 4.85 12.61
C LEU A 66 -5.44 5.18 12.89
N HIS A 67 -4.72 4.20 13.45
CA HIS A 67 -3.27 4.24 13.59
C HIS A 67 -2.63 3.47 12.44
N ASP A 68 -1.70 4.10 11.73
CA ASP A 68 -0.86 3.45 10.73
C ASP A 68 0.52 3.16 11.35
N ASP A 69 0.77 1.88 11.66
CA ASP A 69 2.03 1.42 12.23
C ASP A 69 3.22 1.64 11.31
N ALA A 70 3.01 1.64 9.99
CA ALA A 70 4.09 1.79 9.02
C ALA A 70 4.64 3.23 9.00
N ASN A 71 3.75 4.22 9.14
CA ASN A 71 4.10 5.64 9.14
C ASN A 71 4.12 6.27 10.55
N ARG A 72 3.74 5.51 11.59
CA ARG A 72 3.65 5.94 13.00
C ARG A 72 2.78 7.20 13.16
N GLY A 73 1.59 7.18 12.58
CA GLY A 73 0.70 8.33 12.53
C GLY A 73 -0.75 7.98 12.79
N TRP A 74 -1.49 8.97 13.27
CA TRP A 74 -2.94 8.93 13.38
C TRP A 74 -3.58 9.65 12.21
N TYR A 75 -4.57 9.01 11.59
CA TYR A 75 -5.25 9.53 10.41
C TYR A 75 -6.76 9.43 10.60
N GLU A 76 -7.50 10.42 10.13
CA GLU A 76 -8.97 10.31 10.04
C GLU A 76 -9.32 9.20 9.04
N ILE A 77 -10.21 8.28 9.44
CA ILE A 77 -10.46 7.04 8.69
C ILE A 77 -11.07 7.35 7.31
N ALA A 78 -12.07 8.23 7.27
CA ALA A 78 -12.78 8.53 6.03
C ALA A 78 -11.85 9.04 4.91
N PRO A 79 -11.06 10.14 5.09
CA PRO A 79 -10.13 10.58 4.05
C PRO A 79 -9.01 9.57 3.77
N ALA A 80 -8.58 8.77 4.74
CA ALA A 80 -7.61 7.70 4.48
C ALA A 80 -8.17 6.65 3.51
N ILE A 81 -9.43 6.21 3.69
CA ILE A 81 -10.09 5.27 2.78
C ILE A 81 -10.26 5.89 1.39
N GLU A 82 -10.64 7.17 1.30
CA GLU A 82 -10.77 7.87 0.02
C GLU A 82 -9.43 7.95 -0.73
N GLY A 83 -8.33 8.21 -0.03
CA GLY A 83 -6.99 8.20 -0.64
C GLY A 83 -6.59 6.82 -1.18
N VAL A 84 -6.96 5.74 -0.49
CA VAL A 84 -6.76 4.36 -0.97
C VAL A 84 -7.64 4.08 -2.19
N ALA A 85 -8.90 4.51 -2.18
CA ALA A 85 -9.79 4.37 -3.33
C ALA A 85 -9.24 5.11 -4.55
N GLN A 86 -8.86 6.39 -4.40
CA GLN A 86 -8.28 7.21 -5.45
C GLN A 86 -7.01 6.60 -6.04
N PHE A 87 -6.13 6.04 -5.20
CA PHE A 87 -4.95 5.29 -5.67
C PHE A 87 -5.36 4.17 -6.63
N HIS A 88 -6.37 3.37 -6.25
CA HIS A 88 -6.85 2.27 -7.05
C HIS A 88 -7.62 2.70 -8.31
N GLU A 89 -8.33 3.83 -8.28
CA GLU A 89 -8.96 4.43 -9.48
C GLU A 89 -7.92 4.81 -10.52
N ILE A 90 -6.85 5.49 -10.09
CA ILE A 90 -5.75 5.88 -10.98
C ILE A 90 -5.04 4.64 -11.52
N ALA A 91 -4.74 3.66 -10.67
CA ALA A 91 -4.14 2.40 -11.10
C ALA A 91 -5.02 1.65 -12.11
N ALA A 92 -6.33 1.54 -11.83
CA ALA A 92 -7.30 0.90 -12.69
C ALA A 92 -7.38 1.59 -14.06
N THR A 93 -7.40 2.93 -14.08
CA THR A 93 -7.41 3.72 -15.31
C THR A 93 -6.14 3.50 -16.13
N ARG A 94 -4.96 3.56 -15.49
CA ARG A 94 -3.66 3.41 -16.19
C ARG A 94 -3.43 2.01 -16.75
N HIS A 95 -3.97 0.98 -16.12
CA HIS A 95 -3.75 -0.42 -16.49
C HIS A 95 -4.99 -1.09 -17.11
N GLY A 96 -6.07 -0.36 -17.33
CA GLY A 96 -7.32 -0.87 -17.91
C GLY A 96 -8.00 -1.94 -17.05
N TRP A 97 -7.95 -1.81 -15.72
CA TRP A 97 -8.62 -2.75 -14.81
C TRP A 97 -10.05 -2.32 -14.52
N ALA A 98 -10.96 -3.28 -14.46
CA ALA A 98 -12.32 -3.08 -13.96
C ALA A 98 -12.35 -3.45 -12.48
N ILE A 99 -12.33 -2.43 -11.60
CA ILE A 99 -12.41 -2.59 -10.15
C ILE A 99 -13.60 -1.78 -9.66
N ASP A 100 -14.56 -2.42 -8.99
CA ASP A 100 -15.63 -1.72 -8.28
C ASP A 100 -15.11 -1.22 -6.92
N LEU A 101 -14.92 0.08 -6.80
CA LEU A 101 -14.46 0.76 -5.59
C LEU A 101 -15.63 1.38 -4.78
N GLY A 102 -16.87 1.21 -5.25
CA GLY A 102 -18.08 1.68 -4.57
C GLY A 102 -18.17 1.29 -3.09
N PRO A 103 -17.76 0.07 -2.67
CA PRO A 103 -17.72 -0.29 -1.25
C PRO A 103 -16.84 0.63 -0.39
N LEU A 104 -15.68 1.08 -0.90
CA LEU A 104 -14.76 1.96 -0.17
C LEU A 104 -15.36 3.36 0.03
N HIS A 105 -15.92 3.96 -1.02
CA HIS A 105 -16.58 5.26 -0.89
C HIS A 105 -17.80 5.22 0.03
N ARG A 106 -18.59 4.13 -0.02
CA ARG A 106 -19.76 3.99 0.86
C ARG A 106 -19.35 3.90 2.33
N ILE A 107 -18.33 3.10 2.68
CA ILE A 107 -17.89 2.99 4.07
C ILE A 107 -17.24 4.29 4.56
N ALA A 108 -16.47 4.97 3.70
CA ALA A 108 -15.90 6.29 4.01
C ALA A 108 -16.99 7.32 4.31
N ALA A 109 -18.03 7.39 3.48
CA ALA A 109 -19.18 8.27 3.71
C ALA A 109 -19.91 7.93 5.02
N LYS A 110 -20.14 6.64 5.30
CA LYS A 110 -20.80 6.21 6.54
C LYS A 110 -20.01 6.63 7.78
N LEU A 111 -18.70 6.44 7.76
CA LEU A 111 -17.81 6.87 8.85
C LEU A 111 -17.76 8.40 8.99
N ARG A 112 -17.71 9.13 7.87
CA ARG A 112 -17.69 10.61 7.87
C ARG A 112 -18.96 11.21 8.46
N TYR A 113 -20.12 10.65 8.13
CA TYR A 113 -21.42 11.20 8.50
C TYR A 113 -22.06 10.49 9.72
N GLY A 114 -21.35 9.57 10.37
CA GLY A 114 -21.87 8.82 11.51
C GLY A 114 -23.09 7.96 11.17
N ALA A 115 -23.20 7.48 9.92
CA ALA A 115 -24.31 6.66 9.48
C ALA A 115 -24.14 5.19 9.90
N PRO A 116 -25.23 4.43 10.07
CA PRO A 116 -25.16 3.02 10.44
C PRO A 116 -24.35 2.16 9.47
N ILE A 117 -23.43 1.37 10.03
CA ILE A 117 -22.61 0.38 9.31
C ILE A 117 -23.19 -1.01 9.60
N PHE A 118 -23.48 -1.76 8.54
CA PHE A 118 -24.03 -3.11 8.60
C PHE A 118 -22.97 -4.15 8.24
N ALA A 119 -23.19 -5.40 8.64
CA ALA A 119 -22.32 -6.52 8.29
C ALA A 119 -22.10 -6.66 6.77
N SER A 120 -23.12 -6.35 5.96
CA SER A 120 -23.03 -6.34 4.49
C SER A 120 -22.05 -5.29 3.96
N ASP A 121 -21.91 -4.15 4.62
CA ASP A 121 -20.92 -3.13 4.23
C ASP A 121 -19.50 -3.65 4.47
N ILE A 122 -19.28 -4.25 5.65
CA ILE A 122 -17.98 -4.82 6.03
C ILE A 122 -17.58 -5.92 5.05
N ALA A 123 -18.49 -6.83 4.74
CA ALA A 123 -18.26 -7.90 3.77
C ALA A 123 -17.92 -7.36 2.37
N ALA A 124 -18.64 -6.34 1.90
CA ALA A 124 -18.38 -5.70 0.62
C ALA A 124 -17.00 -5.02 0.58
N VAL A 125 -16.60 -4.35 1.65
CA VAL A 125 -15.28 -3.71 1.76
C VAL A 125 -14.17 -4.76 1.76
N ARG A 126 -14.32 -5.87 2.49
CA ARG A 126 -13.34 -6.97 2.49
C ARG A 126 -13.17 -7.57 1.09
N ALA A 127 -14.26 -7.84 0.39
CA ALA A 127 -14.22 -8.36 -0.97
C ALA A 127 -13.54 -7.37 -1.94
N CYS A 128 -13.85 -6.08 -1.83
CA CYS A 128 -13.19 -5.02 -2.59
C CYS A 128 -11.69 -4.96 -2.28
N ALA A 129 -11.30 -4.98 -1.00
CA ALA A 129 -9.91 -4.96 -0.58
C ALA A 129 -9.10 -6.13 -1.17
N ASP A 130 -9.67 -7.33 -1.22
CA ASP A 130 -9.01 -8.49 -1.82
C ASP A 130 -8.77 -8.32 -3.32
N VAL A 131 -9.73 -7.75 -4.06
CA VAL A 131 -9.54 -7.40 -5.48
C VAL A 131 -8.42 -6.37 -5.61
N CYS A 132 -8.48 -5.29 -4.84
CA CYS A 132 -7.49 -4.22 -4.86
C CYS A 132 -6.07 -4.73 -4.54
N LYS A 133 -5.91 -5.54 -3.48
CA LYS A 133 -4.63 -6.16 -3.11
C LYS A 133 -4.06 -7.00 -4.25
N ARG A 134 -4.87 -7.85 -4.90
CA ARG A 134 -4.42 -8.67 -6.05
C ARG A 134 -3.93 -7.80 -7.22
N HIS A 135 -4.63 -6.72 -7.52
CA HIS A 135 -4.23 -5.80 -8.57
C HIS A 135 -2.96 -5.00 -8.22
N ALA A 136 -2.86 -4.49 -6.99
CA ALA A 136 -1.67 -3.78 -6.50
C ALA A 136 -0.39 -4.63 -6.65
N MET A 137 -0.47 -5.93 -6.41
CA MET A 137 0.68 -6.85 -6.54
C MET A 137 1.27 -6.89 -7.96
N ARG A 138 0.51 -6.46 -8.98
CA ARG A 138 0.96 -6.39 -10.38
C ARG A 138 1.82 -5.15 -10.66
N LEU A 139 1.70 -4.11 -9.84
CA LEU A 139 2.47 -2.88 -9.96
C LEU A 139 3.93 -3.11 -9.56
N THR A 140 4.83 -2.32 -10.13
CA THR A 140 6.17 -2.09 -9.60
C THR A 140 6.14 -1.08 -8.46
N GLY A 141 7.18 -1.08 -7.62
CA GLY A 141 7.33 -0.06 -6.59
C GLY A 141 7.34 1.37 -7.15
N ARG A 142 7.91 1.55 -8.35
CA ARG A 142 7.98 2.83 -9.05
C ARG A 142 6.61 3.30 -9.52
N GLU A 143 5.82 2.42 -10.14
CA GLU A 143 4.44 2.75 -10.55
C GLU A 143 3.58 3.12 -9.33
N ALA A 144 3.70 2.36 -8.23
CA ALA A 144 2.97 2.67 -7.02
C ALA A 144 3.39 4.02 -6.39
N GLU A 145 4.68 4.34 -6.39
CA GLU A 145 5.19 5.63 -5.88
C GLU A 145 4.70 6.81 -6.73
N ASP A 146 4.69 6.65 -8.06
CA ASP A 146 4.19 7.67 -8.99
C ASP A 146 2.68 7.93 -8.83
N ILE A 147 1.88 6.86 -8.68
CA ILE A 147 0.45 6.99 -8.40
C ILE A 147 0.22 7.66 -7.04
N LEU A 148 0.97 7.25 -6.01
CA LEU A 148 0.87 7.85 -4.68
C LEU A 148 1.20 9.36 -4.71
N GLN A 149 2.20 9.76 -5.50
CA GLN A 149 2.53 11.17 -5.67
C GLN A 149 1.38 11.93 -6.34
N THR A 150 0.73 11.33 -7.33
CA THR A 150 -0.46 11.90 -7.99
C THR A 150 -1.59 12.13 -6.99
N VAL A 151 -1.89 11.15 -6.14
CA VAL A 151 -2.90 11.26 -5.07
C VAL A 151 -2.56 12.41 -4.10
N ARG A 152 -1.31 12.49 -3.64
CA ARG A 152 -0.86 13.56 -2.73
C ARG A 152 -1.04 14.95 -3.31
N ILE A 153 -0.71 15.13 -4.59
CA ILE A 153 -0.91 16.40 -5.30
C ILE A 153 -2.40 16.75 -5.36
N SER A 154 -3.26 15.78 -5.67
CA SER A 154 -4.72 16.00 -5.67
C SER A 154 -5.23 16.48 -4.31
N ILE A 155 -4.85 15.79 -3.24
CA ILE A 155 -5.26 16.14 -1.87
C ILE A 155 -4.77 17.54 -1.49
N GLU A 156 -3.52 17.87 -1.83
CA GLU A 156 -2.96 19.19 -1.55
C GLU A 156 -3.68 20.29 -2.32
N MET A 157 -4.11 20.03 -3.56
CA MET A 157 -4.92 20.96 -4.34
C MET A 157 -6.31 21.17 -3.74
N ASP A 158 -6.98 20.09 -3.33
CA ASP A 158 -8.31 20.15 -2.71
C ASP A 158 -8.28 20.88 -1.35
N THR A 159 -7.18 20.77 -0.60
CA THR A 159 -7.01 21.46 0.69
C THR A 159 -6.78 22.97 0.54
N ARG A 160 -6.29 23.42 -0.61
CA ARG A 160 -6.01 24.85 -0.90
C ARG A 160 -7.17 25.59 -1.56
N ALA A 161 -8.21 24.87 -1.98
CA ALA A 161 -9.42 25.42 -2.60
C ALA A 161 -10.47 25.82 -1.55
#